data_AF-A0A838EZI5-F1
#
_entry.id   AF-A0A838EZI5-F1
#
_cell.length_a   1.000
_cell.length_b   1.000
_cell.length_c   1.000
_cell.angle_alpha   90.00
_cell.angle_beta   90.00
_cell.angle_gamma   90.00
#
_symmetry.space_group_name_H-M   'P 1'
#
loop_
_entity.id
_entity.type
_entity.pdbx_description
1 polymer ?
#
loop_
_entity_poly.entity_id
_entity_poly.type
_entity_poly.pdbx_seq_one_letter_code
_entity_poly.pdbx_strand_id
1 'polypeptide(L)'
;MGISKFLLLFNLLIGGLHAQELVSSDRFLIKILDRAVSFQDISYQLRNLKALDCIYTDALVILYFDKSYVTDLDKFVTNFPDKDEAVSKYLHDHSDLFKKIRYFFKMLRYSEDQNKKVSVDLTKLIREGTRENNCQKTILHKDSLKTNFKALIEMELYLRSRYEGQLRSHKRNFDIIRPSIDLFVDSLDKQFPHEYYW
;
A
#
# COMPACT_ATOMS: atom_id res chain seq x y z
N MET A 1 -20.40 -44.13 -20.82
CA MET A 1 -20.50 -42.77 -20.26
C MET A 1 -20.17 -42.83 -18.77
N GLY A 2 -19.01 -42.37 -18.32
CA GLY A 2 -18.65 -42.50 -16.90
C GLY A 2 -17.35 -41.87 -16.42
N ILE A 3 -16.45 -41.43 -17.31
CA ILE A 3 -15.15 -40.87 -16.91
C ILE A 3 -15.15 -39.32 -16.90
N SER A 4 -16.04 -38.69 -17.68
CA SER A 4 -16.05 -37.22 -17.85
C SER A 4 -16.58 -36.44 -16.64
N LYS A 5 -17.33 -37.08 -15.73
CA LYS A 5 -17.85 -36.41 -14.52
C LYS A 5 -16.88 -36.46 -13.32
N PHE A 6 -15.91 -37.38 -13.34
CA PHE A 6 -14.94 -37.52 -12.24
C PHE A 6 -13.81 -36.48 -12.34
N LEU A 7 -13.38 -36.14 -13.57
CA LEU A 7 -12.35 -35.11 -13.80
C LEU A 7 -12.82 -33.67 -13.55
N LEU A 8 -14.13 -33.42 -13.60
CA LEU A 8 -14.72 -32.12 -13.24
C LEU A 8 -14.84 -31.92 -11.72
N LEU A 9 -14.95 -32.99 -10.95
CA LEU A 9 -14.95 -32.94 -9.47
C LEU A 9 -13.54 -32.89 -8.89
N PHE A 10 -12.53 -33.45 -9.57
CA PHE A 10 -11.15 -33.44 -9.09
C PHE A 10 -10.45 -32.08 -9.25
N ASN A 11 -10.82 -31.27 -10.25
CA ASN A 11 -10.30 -29.90 -10.37
C ASN A 11 -10.91 -28.92 -9.36
N LEU A 12 -12.06 -29.25 -8.76
CA LEU A 12 -12.69 -28.44 -7.70
C LEU A 12 -12.14 -28.75 -6.30
N LEU A 13 -11.42 -29.87 -6.12
CA LEU A 13 -10.87 -30.29 -4.83
C LEU A 13 -9.35 -30.11 -4.70
N ILE A 14 -8.62 -29.93 -5.80
CA ILE A 14 -7.17 -29.63 -5.77
C ILE A 14 -6.88 -28.12 -5.77
N GLY A 15 -7.87 -27.28 -6.08
CA GLY A 15 -7.79 -25.82 -5.90
C GLY A 15 -8.01 -25.35 -4.45
N GLY A 16 -7.79 -26.24 -3.47
CA GLY A 16 -8.01 -25.98 -2.06
C GLY A 16 -7.18 -24.80 -1.54
N LEU A 17 -7.88 -23.68 -1.36
CA LEU A 17 -7.83 -22.88 -0.15
C LEU A 17 -6.43 -22.44 0.31
N HIS A 18 -5.83 -21.55 -0.46
CA HIS A 18 -5.26 -20.32 0.13
C HIS A 18 -6.12 -19.12 -0.26
N ALA A 19 -7.44 -19.29 -0.27
CA ALA A 19 -8.31 -18.17 0.02
C ALA A 19 -8.02 -17.83 1.47
N GLN A 20 -7.09 -16.90 1.66
CA GLN A 20 -6.85 -16.21 2.91
C GLN A 20 -8.23 -15.91 3.48
N GLU A 21 -8.56 -16.58 4.59
CA GLU A 21 -9.85 -16.46 5.25
C GLU A 21 -10.07 -14.97 5.45
N LEU A 22 -10.93 -14.36 4.61
CA LEU A 22 -11.27 -12.97 4.72
C LEU A 22 -11.86 -12.85 6.11
N VAL A 23 -11.14 -12.21 7.02
CA VAL A 23 -11.62 -12.05 8.38
C VAL A 23 -12.86 -11.17 8.25
N SER A 24 -14.03 -11.83 8.28
CA SER A 24 -15.38 -11.31 8.09
C SER A 24 -15.81 -10.31 9.18
N SER A 25 -14.86 -9.80 9.98
CA SER A 25 -15.10 -8.76 10.98
C SER A 25 -14.82 -7.35 10.47
N ASP A 26 -14.17 -7.21 9.30
CA ASP A 26 -13.89 -5.90 8.73
C ASP A 26 -15.13 -5.35 8.02
N ARG A 27 -15.69 -4.26 8.57
CA ARG A 27 -16.89 -3.55 8.07
C ARG A 27 -16.72 -2.90 6.70
N PHE A 28 -15.53 -3.03 6.14
CA PHE A 28 -15.13 -2.34 4.93
C PHE A 28 -13.91 -3.03 4.30
N LEU A 29 -14.02 -3.32 3.01
CA LEU A 29 -12.98 -3.97 2.21
C LEU A 29 -12.88 -3.34 0.82
N ILE A 30 -11.65 -3.15 0.36
CA ILE A 30 -11.32 -2.90 -1.06
C ILE A 30 -10.70 -4.15 -1.61
N LYS A 31 -11.29 -4.75 -2.63
CA LYS A 31 -10.59 -5.77 -3.41
C LYS A 31 -9.83 -5.07 -4.53
N ILE A 32 -8.53 -5.32 -4.65
CA ILE A 32 -7.66 -4.82 -5.70
C ILE A 32 -6.97 -6.04 -6.32
N LEU A 33 -7.27 -6.32 -7.60
CA LEU A 33 -6.88 -7.57 -8.25
C LEU A 33 -7.30 -8.79 -7.41
N ASP A 34 -6.31 -9.50 -6.88
CA ASP A 34 -6.37 -10.73 -6.09
C ASP A 34 -6.28 -10.49 -4.58
N ARG A 35 -6.18 -9.23 -4.13
CA ARG A 35 -6.02 -8.88 -2.71
C ARG A 35 -7.22 -8.15 -2.14
N ALA A 36 -7.62 -8.56 -0.94
CA ALA A 36 -8.49 -7.74 -0.10
C ALA A 36 -7.63 -6.83 0.78
N VAL A 37 -8.01 -5.56 0.82
CA VAL A 37 -7.45 -4.51 1.66
C VAL A 37 -8.52 -4.12 2.65
N SER A 38 -8.25 -4.30 3.94
CA SER A 38 -9.18 -3.93 4.99
C SER A 38 -8.87 -2.59 5.65
N PHE A 39 -9.78 -2.14 6.50
CA PHE A 39 -9.53 -0.97 7.35
C PHE A 39 -8.29 -1.12 8.23
N GLN A 40 -8.00 -2.35 8.68
CA GLN A 40 -6.81 -2.65 9.46
C GLN A 40 -5.53 -2.47 8.63
N ASP A 41 -5.55 -2.85 7.34
CA ASP A 41 -4.43 -2.62 6.42
C ASP A 41 -4.18 -1.14 6.19
N ILE A 42 -5.23 -0.34 6.03
CA ILE A 42 -5.13 1.13 5.94
C ILE A 42 -4.45 1.68 7.21
N SER A 43 -4.88 1.20 8.39
CA SER A 43 -4.29 1.60 9.67
C SER A 43 -2.83 1.17 9.82
N TYR A 44 -2.45 0.00 9.30
CA TYR A 44 -1.05 -0.43 9.23
C TYR A 44 -0.22 0.48 8.33
N GLN A 45 -0.74 0.83 7.15
CA GLN A 45 -0.01 1.64 6.19
C GLN A 45 0.14 3.10 6.64
N LEU A 46 -0.85 3.64 7.36
CA LEU A 46 -0.70 4.93 8.03
C LEU A 46 0.51 4.96 8.98
N ARG A 47 0.69 3.93 9.82
CA ARG A 47 1.85 3.82 10.70
C ARG A 47 3.16 3.73 9.90
N ASN A 48 3.16 2.96 8.82
CA ASN A 48 4.32 2.80 7.95
C ASN A 48 4.70 4.12 7.25
N LEU A 49 3.72 4.89 6.76
CA LEU A 49 3.93 6.19 6.14
C LEU A 49 4.48 7.22 7.14
N LYS A 50 3.92 7.27 8.36
CA LYS A 50 4.47 8.10 9.46
C LYS A 50 5.92 7.75 9.78
N ALA A 51 6.25 6.45 9.82
CA ALA A 51 7.62 6.01 10.04
C ALA A 51 8.54 6.35 8.87
N LEU A 52 8.08 6.18 7.64
CA LEU A 52 8.85 6.52 6.44
C LEU A 52 9.19 8.01 6.39
N ASP A 53 8.22 8.91 6.59
CA ASP A 53 8.45 10.36 6.62
C ASP A 53 9.42 10.77 7.74
N CYS A 54 9.34 10.08 8.90
CA CYS A 54 10.24 10.33 10.01
C CYS A 54 11.70 9.90 9.74
N ILE A 55 11.89 8.75 9.08
CA ILE A 55 13.23 8.21 8.79
C ILE A 55 13.85 8.94 7.59
N TYR A 56 13.02 9.28 6.60
CA TYR A 56 13.46 9.72 5.30
C TYR A 56 12.51 10.77 4.71
N THR A 57 12.78 12.04 5.04
CA THR A 57 11.88 13.18 4.77
C THR A 57 11.71 13.52 3.29
N ASP A 58 12.60 13.06 2.42
CA ASP A 58 12.52 13.23 0.95
C ASP A 58 12.11 11.93 0.23
N ALA A 59 11.46 10.99 0.92
CA ALA A 59 10.86 9.80 0.32
C ALA A 59 9.90 10.15 -0.82
N LEU A 60 10.05 9.54 -2.00
CA LEU A 60 9.23 9.84 -3.18
C LEU A 60 7.76 9.50 -2.97
N VAL A 61 7.49 8.43 -2.23
CA VAL A 61 6.11 8.07 -1.84
C VAL A 61 5.47 9.21 -1.04
N ILE A 62 6.19 9.80 -0.09
CA ILE A 62 5.68 10.91 0.74
C ILE A 62 5.53 12.19 -0.09
N LEU A 63 6.51 12.52 -0.95
CA LEU A 63 6.43 13.68 -1.83
C LEU A 63 5.27 13.58 -2.83
N TYR A 64 4.99 12.38 -3.34
CA TYR A 64 3.90 12.17 -4.29
C TYR A 64 2.53 12.37 -3.65
N PHE A 65 2.26 11.65 -2.56
CA PHE A 65 0.97 11.72 -1.86
C PHE A 65 0.80 12.99 -1.02
N ASP A 66 1.90 13.70 -0.76
CA ASP A 66 2.00 14.89 0.10
C ASP A 66 1.81 14.57 1.60
N LYS A 67 2.39 15.38 2.47
CA LYS A 67 2.26 15.28 3.95
C LYS A 67 0.82 15.46 4.40
N SER A 68 0.02 16.22 3.65
CA SER A 68 -1.42 16.38 3.87
C SER A 68 -2.14 15.03 3.84
N TYR A 69 -1.78 14.11 2.92
CA TYR A 69 -2.38 12.79 2.84
C TYR A 69 -2.18 11.96 4.11
N VAL A 70 -0.99 11.99 4.72
CA VAL A 70 -0.75 11.26 5.98
C VAL A 70 -1.65 11.80 7.09
N THR A 71 -1.87 13.12 7.12
CA THR A 71 -2.75 13.78 8.09
C THR A 71 -4.23 13.45 7.85
N ASP A 72 -4.66 13.47 6.59
CA ASP A 72 -6.04 13.14 6.21
C ASP A 72 -6.33 11.66 6.48
N LEU A 73 -5.37 10.78 6.22
CA LEU A 73 -5.47 9.35 6.51
C LEU A 73 -5.56 9.09 8.02
N ASP A 74 -4.83 9.84 8.83
CA ASP A 74 -4.90 9.76 10.30
C ASP A 74 -6.29 10.15 10.82
N LYS A 75 -6.85 11.25 10.30
CA LYS A 75 -8.22 11.66 10.62
C LYS A 75 -9.25 10.63 10.16
N PHE A 76 -9.05 10.05 8.98
CA PHE A 76 -9.93 9.02 8.45
C PHE A 76 -9.94 7.77 9.34
N VAL A 77 -8.76 7.30 9.75
CA VAL A 77 -8.64 6.13 10.63
C VAL A 77 -9.20 6.42 12.02
N THR A 78 -8.94 7.61 12.57
CA THR A 78 -9.37 7.96 13.93
C THR A 78 -10.88 8.16 14.04
N ASN A 79 -11.52 8.67 12.99
CA ASN A 79 -12.96 8.99 12.97
C ASN A 79 -13.79 7.94 12.22
N PHE A 80 -13.23 6.76 11.93
CA PHE A 80 -13.96 5.73 11.20
C PHE A 80 -15.18 5.25 12.02
N PRO A 81 -16.38 5.17 11.43
CA PRO A 81 -17.59 4.91 12.21
C PRO A 81 -17.64 3.51 12.85
N ASP A 82 -18.23 3.46 14.04
CA ASP A 82 -18.46 2.20 14.74
C ASP A 82 -19.72 1.43 14.29
N LYS A 83 -20.55 2.03 13.45
CA LYS A 83 -21.84 1.47 13.00
C LYS A 83 -21.87 1.33 11.49
N ASP A 84 -22.26 0.16 11.00
CA ASP A 84 -22.29 -0.19 9.57
C ASP A 84 -23.12 0.81 8.75
N GLU A 85 -24.28 1.25 9.27
CA GLU A 85 -25.15 2.25 8.64
C GLU A 85 -24.44 3.59 8.36
N ALA A 86 -23.43 3.95 9.17
CA ALA A 86 -22.67 5.19 9.01
C ALA A 86 -21.44 5.02 8.09
N VAL A 87 -20.97 3.79 7.85
CA VAL A 87 -19.77 3.50 7.05
C VAL A 87 -19.95 3.96 5.61
N SER A 88 -21.06 3.61 4.96
CA SER A 88 -21.30 3.95 3.54
C SER A 88 -21.27 5.47 3.31
N LYS A 89 -21.97 6.22 4.17
CA LYS A 89 -21.97 7.69 4.12
C LYS A 89 -20.56 8.25 4.36
N TYR A 90 -19.85 7.71 5.36
CA TYR A 90 -18.49 8.15 5.67
C TYR A 90 -17.51 7.94 4.51
N LEU A 91 -17.58 6.79 3.83
CA LEU A 91 -16.77 6.50 2.65
C LEU A 91 -17.11 7.44 1.48
N HIS A 92 -18.39 7.76 1.29
CA HIS A 92 -18.84 8.71 0.27
C HIS A 92 -18.33 10.13 0.53
N ASP A 93 -18.47 10.62 1.77
CA ASP A 93 -18.03 11.94 2.21
C ASP A 93 -16.49 12.11 2.10
N HIS A 94 -15.74 11.00 2.09
CA HIS A 94 -14.28 10.96 1.94
C HIS A 94 -13.81 10.38 0.60
N SER A 95 -14.64 10.42 -0.44
CA SER A 95 -14.38 9.78 -1.73
C SER A 95 -13.03 10.16 -2.38
N ASP A 96 -12.57 11.40 -2.25
CA ASP A 96 -11.27 11.84 -2.77
C ASP A 96 -10.09 11.22 -2.03
N LEU A 97 -10.13 11.20 -0.69
CA LEU A 97 -9.13 10.50 0.11
C LEU A 97 -9.15 9.01 -0.21
N PHE A 98 -10.34 8.46 -0.39
CA PHE A 98 -10.55 7.07 -0.69
C PHE A 98 -9.98 6.65 -2.05
N LYS A 99 -10.08 7.55 -3.04
CA LYS A 99 -9.38 7.41 -4.32
C LYS A 99 -7.85 7.39 -4.13
N LYS A 100 -7.29 8.25 -3.27
CA LYS A 100 -5.84 8.22 -2.95
C LYS A 100 -5.43 6.94 -2.24
N ILE A 101 -6.24 6.43 -1.30
CA ILE A 101 -6.03 5.13 -0.65
C ILE A 101 -5.96 4.02 -1.71
N ARG A 102 -6.94 3.98 -2.64
CA ARG A 102 -6.93 3.04 -3.75
C ARG A 102 -5.65 3.13 -4.59
N TYR A 103 -5.25 4.34 -4.96
CA TYR A 103 -4.02 4.56 -5.73
C TYR A 103 -2.79 4.04 -5.00
N PHE A 104 -2.67 4.34 -3.70
CA PHE A 104 -1.58 3.85 -2.86
C PHE A 104 -1.49 2.31 -2.86
N PHE A 105 -2.60 1.62 -2.62
CA PHE A 105 -2.59 0.15 -2.58
C PHE A 105 -2.36 -0.49 -3.95
N LYS A 106 -2.82 0.13 -5.05
CA LYS A 106 -2.51 -0.31 -6.41
C LYS A 106 -1.01 -0.18 -6.71
N MET A 107 -0.40 0.94 -6.34
CA MET A 107 1.05 1.12 -6.47
C MET A 107 1.83 0.10 -5.63
N LEU A 108 1.39 -0.15 -4.39
CA LEU A 108 2.00 -1.15 -3.51
C LEU A 108 1.96 -2.53 -4.16
N ARG A 109 0.78 -2.98 -4.60
CA ARG A 109 0.59 -4.27 -5.28
C ARG A 109 1.43 -4.40 -6.55
N TYR A 110 1.49 -3.34 -7.36
CA TYR A 110 2.29 -3.33 -8.59
C TYR A 110 3.78 -3.44 -8.28
N SER A 111 4.26 -2.75 -7.23
CA SER A 111 5.67 -2.70 -6.87
C SER A 111 6.24 -4.04 -6.42
N GLU A 112 5.41 -4.90 -5.83
CA GLU A 112 5.78 -6.25 -5.42
C GLU A 112 6.19 -7.13 -6.62
N ASP A 113 5.55 -6.93 -7.77
CA ASP A 113 5.88 -7.66 -9.01
C ASP A 113 7.17 -7.14 -9.68
N GLN A 114 7.73 -6.02 -9.20
CA GLN A 114 8.92 -5.39 -9.80
C GLN A 114 10.24 -5.96 -9.27
N ASN A 115 10.18 -6.98 -8.40
CA ASN A 115 11.35 -7.69 -7.84
C ASN A 115 12.41 -6.76 -7.21
N LYS A 116 12.00 -5.60 -6.68
CA LYS A 116 12.90 -4.77 -5.87
C LYS A 116 13.16 -5.47 -4.55
N LYS A 117 14.43 -5.57 -4.17
CA LYS A 117 14.84 -6.23 -2.94
C LYS A 117 15.42 -5.21 -1.97
N VAL A 118 14.90 -5.19 -0.76
CA VAL A 118 15.53 -4.47 0.35
C VAL A 118 16.82 -5.20 0.73
N SER A 119 17.96 -4.54 0.56
CA SER A 119 19.25 -5.10 0.95
C SER A 119 19.44 -5.09 2.46
N VAL A 120 20.39 -5.90 2.94
CA VAL A 120 20.78 -5.91 4.36
C VAL A 120 21.32 -4.54 4.78
N ASP A 121 22.14 -3.90 3.95
CA ASP A 121 22.72 -2.60 4.28
C ASP A 121 21.66 -1.50 4.30
N LEU A 122 20.68 -1.53 3.39
CA LEU A 122 19.55 -0.61 3.47
C LEU A 122 18.74 -0.82 4.76
N THR A 123 18.56 -2.07 5.18
CA THR A 123 17.88 -2.39 6.45
C THR A 123 18.64 -1.81 7.65
N LYS A 124 19.97 -1.84 7.64
CA LYS A 124 20.80 -1.21 8.68
C LYS A 124 20.64 0.31 8.67
N LEU A 125 20.71 0.94 7.51
CA LEU A 125 20.53 2.39 7.36
C LEU A 125 19.16 2.85 7.86
N ILE A 126 18.09 2.11 7.54
CA ILE A 126 16.74 2.41 8.05
C ILE A 126 16.69 2.32 9.58
N ARG A 127 17.39 1.34 10.17
CA ARG A 127 17.46 1.16 11.63
C ARG A 127 18.24 2.31 12.30
N GLU A 128 19.33 2.73 11.69
CA GLU A 128 20.13 3.88 12.14
C GLU A 128 19.29 5.16 12.08
N GLY A 129 18.66 5.46 10.94
CA GLY A 129 17.78 6.61 10.80
C GLY A 129 16.60 6.59 11.79
N THR A 130 16.03 5.42 12.07
CA THR A 130 14.98 5.27 13.11
C THR A 130 15.49 5.68 14.50
N ARG A 131 16.75 5.34 14.83
CA ARG A 131 17.36 5.68 16.13
C ARG A 131 17.72 7.16 16.19
N GLU A 132 18.36 7.68 15.15
CA GLU A 132 18.82 9.07 15.08
C GLU A 132 17.64 10.05 15.11
N ASN A 133 16.56 9.75 14.39
CA ASN A 133 15.39 10.61 14.29
C ASN A 133 14.33 10.33 15.38
N ASN A 134 14.60 9.43 16.33
CA ASN A 134 13.66 9.02 17.39
C ASN A 134 12.28 8.57 16.87
N CYS A 135 12.24 7.87 15.74
CA CYS A 135 11.00 7.37 15.14
C CYS A 135 10.41 6.18 15.91
N GLN A 136 9.09 5.99 15.85
CA GLN A 136 8.43 4.83 16.47
C GLN A 136 9.01 3.51 15.92
N LYS A 137 9.48 2.62 16.81
CA LYS A 137 10.11 1.32 16.46
C LYS A 137 9.13 0.26 15.92
N THR A 138 7.89 0.63 15.62
CA THR A 138 6.81 -0.30 15.26
C THR A 138 6.99 -0.96 13.90
N ILE A 139 7.96 -0.51 13.10
CA ILE A 139 8.31 -1.04 11.76
C ILE A 139 9.32 -2.20 11.77
N LEU A 140 9.95 -2.48 12.92
CA LEU A 140 10.93 -3.56 13.07
C LEU A 140 10.28 -4.81 13.72
N HIS A 141 10.70 -5.98 13.27
CA HIS A 141 10.50 -7.25 13.96
C HIS A 141 11.88 -7.91 14.15
N LYS A 142 12.35 -7.94 15.40
CA LYS A 142 13.73 -8.31 15.74
C LYS A 142 14.71 -7.47 14.92
N ASP A 143 15.53 -8.12 14.09
CA ASP A 143 16.52 -7.48 13.23
C ASP A 143 16.04 -7.18 11.80
N SER A 144 14.80 -7.50 11.47
CA SER A 144 14.23 -7.35 10.13
C SER A 144 13.13 -6.29 10.08
N LEU A 145 12.90 -5.71 8.89
CA LEU A 145 11.70 -4.91 8.65
C LEU A 145 10.47 -5.83 8.69
N LYS A 146 9.37 -5.37 9.29
CA LYS A 146 8.08 -6.05 9.14
C LYS A 146 7.69 -6.10 7.66
N THR A 147 7.04 -7.19 7.23
CA THR A 147 6.65 -7.43 5.83
C THR A 147 5.93 -6.23 5.20
N ASN A 148 4.97 -5.65 5.91
CA ASN A 148 4.18 -4.53 5.38
C ASN A 148 5.02 -3.25 5.20
N PHE A 149 6.00 -3.01 6.08
CA PHE A 149 6.93 -1.89 5.91
C PHE A 149 7.97 -2.18 4.82
N LYS A 150 8.43 -3.44 4.69
CA LYS A 150 9.30 -3.87 3.59
C LYS A 150 8.66 -3.60 2.22
N ALA A 151 7.38 -3.93 2.05
CA ALA A 151 6.65 -3.66 0.81
C ALA A 151 6.61 -2.15 0.48
N LEU A 152 6.41 -1.28 1.50
CA LEU A 152 6.47 0.17 1.32
C LEU A 152 7.87 0.63 0.87
N ILE A 153 8.94 0.05 1.43
CA ILE A 153 10.32 0.35 1.00
C ILE A 153 10.59 -0.17 -0.42
N GLU A 154 10.04 -1.32 -0.81
CA GLU A 154 10.17 -1.85 -2.17
C GLU A 154 9.46 -0.94 -3.20
N MET A 155 8.31 -0.38 -2.84
CA MET A 155 7.64 0.66 -3.62
C MET A 155 8.51 1.92 -3.76
N GLU A 156 9.08 2.42 -2.66
CA GLU A 156 9.99 3.58 -2.68
C GLU A 156 11.22 3.31 -3.58
N LEU A 157 11.84 2.14 -3.46
CA LEU A 157 12.96 1.72 -4.32
C LEU A 157 12.57 1.63 -5.79
N TYR A 158 11.37 1.15 -6.09
CA TYR A 158 10.85 1.11 -7.44
C TYR A 158 10.71 2.53 -8.02
N LEU A 159 10.04 3.42 -7.31
CA LEU A 159 9.86 4.81 -7.73
C LEU A 159 11.20 5.51 -7.94
N ARG A 160 12.15 5.35 -7.02
CA ARG A 160 13.50 5.91 -7.18
C ARG A 160 14.21 5.37 -8.39
N SER A 161 14.16 4.05 -8.61
CA SER A 161 14.81 3.46 -9.78
C SER A 161 14.28 4.00 -11.11
N ARG A 162 13.04 4.51 -11.13
CA ARG A 162 12.39 5.05 -12.32
C ARG A 162 12.54 6.57 -12.47
N TYR A 163 12.49 7.32 -11.38
CA TYR A 163 12.34 8.79 -11.43
C TYR A 163 13.50 9.58 -10.82
N GLU A 164 14.38 8.94 -10.02
CA GLU A 164 15.51 9.62 -9.35
C GLU A 164 16.45 10.33 -10.34
N GLY A 165 16.70 9.72 -11.50
CA GLY A 165 17.55 10.32 -12.54
C GLY A 165 17.03 11.67 -13.03
N GLN A 166 15.71 11.84 -13.11
CA GLN A 166 15.07 13.10 -13.53
C GLN A 166 15.10 14.16 -12.42
N LEU A 167 15.03 13.75 -11.16
CA LEU A 167 15.17 14.65 -10.01
C LEU A 167 16.57 15.24 -9.90
N ARG A 168 17.60 14.41 -10.13
CA ARG A 168 19.00 14.85 -10.04
C ARG A 168 19.35 15.90 -11.10
N SER A 169 18.83 15.77 -12.32
CA SER A 169 19.06 16.73 -13.40
C SER A 169 18.38 18.08 -13.18
N HIS A 170 17.37 18.16 -12.30
CA HIS A 170 16.58 19.38 -12.09
C HIS A 170 16.57 19.85 -10.63
N LYS A 171 17.71 19.77 -9.94
CA LYS A 171 17.88 20.29 -8.56
C LYS A 171 16.83 19.77 -7.57
N ARG A 172 16.38 18.51 -7.73
CA ARG A 172 15.35 17.86 -6.90
C ARG A 172 13.97 18.54 -6.91
N ASN A 173 13.61 19.23 -7.99
CA ASN A 173 12.24 19.72 -8.14
C ASN A 173 11.27 18.55 -8.44
N PHE A 174 10.43 18.20 -7.46
CA PHE A 174 9.46 17.11 -7.57
C PHE A 174 8.38 17.35 -8.63
N ASP A 175 8.01 18.61 -8.88
CA ASP A 175 6.92 18.96 -9.80
C ASP A 175 7.18 18.53 -11.25
N ILE A 176 8.45 18.28 -11.60
CA ILE A 176 8.86 17.80 -12.92
C ILE A 176 8.50 16.33 -13.11
N ILE A 177 8.57 15.52 -12.05
CA ILE A 177 8.26 14.08 -12.13
C ILE A 177 6.82 13.77 -11.76
N ARG A 178 6.12 14.67 -11.04
CA ARG A 178 4.72 14.48 -10.61
C ARG A 178 3.80 14.05 -11.77
N PRO A 179 3.76 14.73 -12.93
CA PRO A 179 2.90 14.31 -14.05
C PRO A 179 3.21 12.90 -14.57
N SER A 180 4.48 12.50 -14.54
CA SER A 180 4.90 11.16 -14.97
C SER A 180 4.51 10.07 -13.97
N ILE A 181 4.42 10.40 -12.68
CA ILE A 181 3.88 9.50 -11.66
C ILE A 181 2.36 9.46 -11.79
N ASP A 182 1.69 10.59 -12.01
CA ASP A 182 0.22 10.63 -12.20
C ASP A 182 -0.22 9.75 -13.37
N LEU A 183 0.44 9.86 -14.53
CA LEU A 183 0.17 9.00 -15.68
C LEU A 183 0.40 7.51 -15.37
N PHE A 184 1.42 7.19 -14.57
CA PHE A 184 1.68 5.83 -14.14
C PHE A 184 0.57 5.32 -13.22
N VAL A 185 0.17 6.10 -12.23
CA VAL A 185 -0.89 5.76 -11.27
C VAL A 185 -2.24 5.60 -11.96
N ASP A 186 -2.59 6.50 -12.87
CA ASP A 186 -3.82 6.40 -13.66
C ASP A 186 -3.80 5.16 -14.58
N SER A 187 -2.63 4.81 -15.11
CA SER A 187 -2.45 3.57 -15.88
C SER A 187 -2.66 2.32 -15.01
N LEU A 188 -2.14 2.31 -13.78
CA LEU A 188 -2.44 1.25 -12.82
C LEU A 188 -3.93 1.21 -12.47
N ASP A 189 -4.57 2.36 -12.29
CA ASP A 189 -5.98 2.42 -11.91
C ASP A 189 -6.88 1.74 -12.94
N LYS A 190 -6.55 1.91 -14.24
CA LYS A 190 -7.23 1.27 -15.38
C LYS A 190 -6.93 -0.22 -15.51
N GLN A 191 -5.70 -0.63 -15.21
CA GLN A 191 -5.27 -2.03 -15.38
C GLN A 191 -5.69 -2.92 -14.22
N PHE A 192 -5.70 -2.38 -13.00
CA PHE A 192 -5.94 -3.14 -11.78
C PHE A 192 -7.42 -2.96 -11.40
N PRO A 193 -8.31 -3.92 -11.72
CA PRO A 193 -9.70 -3.85 -11.29
C PRO A 193 -9.79 -3.74 -9.77
N HIS A 194 -10.83 -3.05 -9.32
CA HIS A 194 -11.12 -2.91 -7.91
C HIS A 194 -12.62 -2.96 -7.65
N GLU A 195 -12.97 -3.50 -6.50
CA GLU A 195 -14.35 -3.64 -6.02
C GLU A 195 -14.39 -3.19 -4.55
N TYR A 196 -15.56 -2.74 -4.11
CA TYR A 196 -15.76 -2.27 -2.76
C TYR A 196 -16.86 -3.07 -2.08
N TYR A 197 -16.66 -3.37 -0.81
CA TYR A 197 -17.60 -4.11 0.03
C TYR A 197 -17.72 -3.37 1.37
N TRP A 198 -18.94 -3.06 1.80
CA TRP A 198 -19.27 -2.41 3.06
C TRP A 198 -20.70 -2.75 3.47
#